data_AF-T1B3M4-F1
#
_entry.id   AF-T1B3M4-F1
#
_cell.length_a   1.000
_cell.length_b   1.000
_cell.length_c   1.000
_cell.angle_alpha   90.00
_cell.angle_beta   90.00
_cell.angle_gamma   90.00
#
_symmetry.space_group_name_H-M   'P 1'
#
loop_
_entity.id
_entity.type
_entity.pdbx_description
1 polymer ?
#
loop_
_entity_poly.entity_id
_entity_poly.type
_entity_poly.pdbx_seq_one_letter_code
_entity_poly.pdbx_strand_id
1 'polypeptide(L)'
;IVEQTPTKIFFPNPAAVAEDYVHGFGLTQREFALIKEQLDPGARMFLVKQGQQSVVCRLDLSGLEAEMQVISARSSGLRRMSALLHERGTDPKNWLDDFLAAPAAE
;
A
#
# COMPACT_ATOMS: atom_id res chain seq x y z
N ILE A 1 7.90 -16.96 -12.75
CA ILE A 1 7.04 -16.45 -11.64
C ILE A 1 6.10 -15.33 -12.11
N VAL A 2 6.57 -14.32 -12.85
CA VAL A 2 5.71 -13.23 -13.38
C VAL A 2 4.54 -13.75 -14.23
N GLU A 3 4.81 -14.70 -15.13
CA GLU A 3 3.81 -15.34 -16.00
C GLU A 3 2.79 -16.19 -15.23
N GLN A 4 3.18 -16.74 -14.08
CA GLN A 4 2.34 -17.57 -13.22
C GLN A 4 1.51 -16.76 -12.21
N THR A 5 1.52 -15.43 -12.33
CA THR A 5 0.76 -14.53 -11.46
C THR A 5 -0.49 -14.05 -12.20
N PRO A 6 -1.67 -14.67 -11.96
CA PRO A 6 -2.89 -14.37 -12.72
C PRO A 6 -3.42 -12.96 -12.47
N THR A 7 -3.28 -12.45 -11.24
CA THR A 7 -3.68 -11.09 -10.84
C THR A 7 -2.46 -10.22 -10.64
N LYS A 8 -2.32 -9.16 -11.43
CA LYS A 8 -1.24 -8.19 -11.30
C LYS A 8 -1.78 -6.85 -10.81
N ILE A 9 -1.06 -6.21 -9.90
CA ILE A 9 -1.39 -4.89 -9.36
C ILE A 9 -0.26 -3.94 -9.75
N PHE A 10 -0.59 -2.85 -10.43
CA PHE A 10 0.37 -1.83 -10.85
C PHE A 10 0.04 -0.50 -10.19
N PHE A 11 0.99 0.00 -9.41
CA PHE A 11 0.95 1.33 -8.83
C PHE A 11 1.48 2.38 -9.82
N PRO A 12 1.14 3.67 -9.61
CA PRO A 12 1.65 4.76 -10.42
C PRO A 12 3.18 4.73 -10.44
N ASN A 13 3.78 4.76 -11.63
CA ASN A 13 5.23 4.73 -11.79
C ASN A 13 5.66 5.63 -12.95
N PRO A 14 6.02 6.91 -12.68
CA PRO A 14 6.53 7.82 -13.70
C PRO A 14 7.81 7.34 -14.40
N ALA A 15 8.59 6.50 -13.71
CA ALA A 15 9.80 5.89 -14.23
C ALA A 15 9.53 4.59 -15.04
N ALA A 16 8.27 4.18 -15.22
CA ALA A 16 7.93 2.98 -15.97
C ALA A 16 8.49 3.06 -17.40
N VAL A 17 9.08 1.95 -17.87
CA VAL A 17 9.58 1.80 -19.24
C VAL A 17 8.74 0.78 -20.00
N ALA A 18 8.53 1.03 -21.29
CA ALA A 18 7.65 0.21 -22.11
C ALA A 18 8.15 -1.24 -22.25
N GLU A 19 9.48 -1.45 -22.27
CA GLU A 19 10.08 -2.80 -22.32
C GLU A 19 9.54 -3.69 -21.20
N ASP A 20 9.63 -3.24 -19.95
CA ASP A 20 9.17 -4.02 -18.81
C ASP A 20 7.64 -4.12 -18.75
N TYR A 21 6.95 -3.01 -19.01
CA TYR A 21 5.50 -2.91 -18.75
C TYR A 21 4.64 -3.50 -19.88
N VAL A 22 5.00 -3.21 -21.12
CA VAL A 22 4.26 -3.67 -22.31
C VAL A 22 4.76 -5.05 -22.72
N HIS A 23 6.08 -5.20 -22.92
CA HIS A 23 6.65 -6.46 -23.42
C HIS A 23 6.87 -7.49 -22.29
N GLY A 24 7.27 -7.05 -21.10
CA GLY A 24 7.45 -7.93 -19.95
C GLY A 24 6.16 -8.30 -19.21
N PHE A 25 5.30 -7.33 -18.89
CA PHE A 25 4.08 -7.55 -18.10
C PHE A 25 2.80 -7.70 -18.91
N GLY A 26 2.85 -7.46 -20.23
CA GLY A 26 1.70 -7.61 -21.13
C GLY A 26 0.65 -6.51 -20.97
N LEU A 27 1.05 -5.32 -20.52
CA LEU A 27 0.16 -4.16 -20.50
C LEU A 27 -0.09 -3.67 -21.93
N THR A 28 -1.31 -3.22 -22.20
CA THR A 28 -1.60 -2.44 -23.40
C THR A 28 -0.96 -1.06 -23.30
N GLN A 29 -0.78 -0.38 -24.44
CA GLN A 29 -0.27 0.99 -24.44
C GLN A 29 -1.12 1.95 -23.61
N ARG A 30 -2.45 1.74 -23.56
CA ARG A 30 -3.37 2.55 -22.75
C ARG A 30 -3.15 2.34 -21.25
N GLU A 31 -2.95 1.09 -20.84
CA GLU A 31 -2.66 0.72 -19.45
C GLU A 31 -1.29 1.26 -19.01
N PHE A 32 -0.27 1.16 -19.88
CA PHE A 32 1.05 1.73 -19.64
C PHE A 32 1.01 3.25 -19.47
N ALA A 33 0.35 3.97 -20.38
CA ALA A 33 0.18 5.43 -20.27
C ALA A 33 -0.58 5.83 -18.99
N LEU A 34 -1.56 5.02 -18.57
CA LEU A 34 -2.28 5.24 -17.32
C LEU A 34 -1.34 5.18 -16.11
N ILE A 35 -0.52 4.13 -16.04
CA ILE A 35 0.44 3.91 -14.94
C ILE A 35 1.54 4.97 -14.92
N LYS A 36 2.04 5.38 -16.09
CA LYS A 36 3.18 6.28 -16.21
C LYS A 36 2.81 7.75 -15.99
N GLU A 37 1.66 8.18 -16.51
CA GLU A 37 1.38 9.62 -16.68
C GLU A 37 0.08 10.09 -16.00
N GLN A 38 -0.91 9.20 -15.82
CA GLN A 38 -2.27 9.64 -15.48
C GLN A 38 -2.65 9.35 -14.03
N LEU A 39 -2.13 8.27 -13.44
CA LEU A 39 -2.37 8.02 -12.03
C LEU A 39 -1.40 8.84 -11.17
N ASP A 40 -1.96 9.50 -10.17
CA ASP A 40 -1.19 10.22 -9.15
C ASP A 40 -0.73 9.24 -8.05
N PRO A 41 0.58 9.16 -7.74
CA PRO A 41 1.10 8.37 -6.61
C PRO A 41 0.38 8.61 -5.27
N GLY A 42 -0.12 9.83 -5.03
CA GLY A 42 -0.83 10.19 -3.80
C GLY A 42 -2.31 9.77 -3.77
N ALA A 43 -2.91 9.45 -4.91
CA ALA A 43 -4.35 9.25 -5.03
C ALA A 43 -4.84 7.87 -4.54
N ARG A 44 -3.94 7.00 -4.07
CA ARG A 44 -4.25 5.62 -3.66
C ARG A 44 -4.96 4.81 -4.75
N MET A 45 -4.64 5.12 -6.01
CA MET A 45 -5.19 4.41 -7.16
C MET A 45 -4.15 3.46 -7.76
N PHE A 46 -4.62 2.34 -8.28
CA PHE A 46 -3.78 1.34 -8.97
C PHE A 46 -4.59 0.57 -10.01
N LEU A 47 -3.87 0.02 -10.99
CA LEU A 47 -4.46 -0.87 -11.98
C LEU A 47 -4.42 -2.31 -11.48
N VAL A 48 -5.56 -2.99 -11.48
CA VAL A 48 -5.64 -4.44 -11.33
C VAL A 48 -5.83 -5.06 -12.71
N LYS A 49 -4.98 -6.01 -13.09
CA LYS A 49 -5.03 -6.72 -14.37
C LYS A 49 -5.18 -8.23 -14.14
N GLN A 50 -6.13 -8.84 -14.85
CA GLN A 50 -6.32 -10.29 -14.94
C GLN A 50 -6.50 -10.68 -16.40
N GLY A 51 -5.49 -11.33 -16.97
CA GLY A 51 -5.45 -11.64 -18.41
C GLY A 51 -5.62 -10.37 -19.25
N GLN A 52 -6.67 -10.35 -20.08
CA GLN A 52 -6.98 -9.23 -20.98
C GLN A 52 -7.84 -8.14 -20.34
N GLN A 53 -8.28 -8.32 -19.09
CA GLN A 53 -9.14 -7.38 -18.38
C GLN A 53 -8.32 -6.57 -17.39
N SER A 54 -8.66 -5.29 -17.26
CA SER A 54 -8.11 -4.44 -16.22
C SER A 54 -9.10 -3.39 -15.74
N VAL A 55 -8.93 -3.02 -14.47
CA VAL A 55 -9.74 -2.01 -13.79
C VAL A 55 -8.83 -1.10 -12.97
N VAL A 56 -9.18 0.17 -12.88
CA VAL A 56 -8.55 1.09 -11.93
C VAL A 56 -9.34 1.02 -10.63
N CYS A 57 -8.66 0.72 -9.55
CA CYS A 57 -9.22 0.69 -8.20
C CYS A 57 -8.71 1.89 -7.40
N ARG A 58 -9.51 2.36 -6.44
CA ARG A 58 -9.08 3.29 -5.38
C ARG A 58 -9.10 2.56 -4.04
N LEU A 59 -8.00 2.63 -3.30
CA LEU A 59 -7.93 2.12 -1.93
C LEU A 59 -8.38 3.20 -0.95
N ASP A 60 -9.64 3.10 -0.57
CA ASP A 60 -10.21 3.88 0.51
C ASP A 60 -9.91 3.22 1.86
N LEU A 61 -9.25 3.95 2.76
CA LEU A 61 -8.92 3.49 4.11
C LEU A 61 -9.55 4.38 5.17
N SER A 62 -10.56 5.16 4.80
CA SER A 62 -11.33 5.96 5.76
C SER A 62 -11.92 5.05 6.84
N GLY A 63 -11.76 5.43 8.10
CA GLY A 63 -12.26 4.66 9.25
C GLY A 63 -11.37 3.48 9.67
N LEU A 64 -10.19 3.30 9.05
CA LEU A 64 -9.21 2.28 9.42
C LEU A 64 -7.97 2.86 10.11
N GLU A 65 -8.10 3.98 10.82
CA GLU A 65 -6.97 4.71 11.39
C GLU A 65 -6.21 3.87 12.42
N ALA A 66 -6.93 3.11 13.25
CA ALA A 66 -6.35 2.23 14.28
C ALA A 66 -5.57 1.07 13.63
N GLU A 67 -6.16 0.40 12.65
CA GLU A 67 -5.56 -0.68 11.89
C GLU A 67 -4.33 -0.16 11.14
N MET A 68 -4.40 1.05 10.57
CA MET A 68 -3.28 1.67 9.90
C MET A 68 -2.13 2.01 10.85
N GLN A 69 -2.40 2.37 12.12
CA GLN A 69 -1.33 2.54 13.10
C GLN A 69 -0.58 1.23 13.36
N VAL A 70 -1.29 0.11 13.42
CA VAL A 70 -0.70 -1.22 13.64
C VAL A 70 0.05 -1.70 12.39
N ILE A 71 -0.58 -1.65 11.22
CA ILE A 71 -0.06 -2.24 9.98
C ILE A 71 1.07 -1.40 9.35
N SER A 72 1.04 -0.07 9.52
CA SER A 72 2.04 0.81 8.88
C SER A 72 3.46 0.63 9.40
N ALA A 73 3.63 0.06 10.60
CA ALA A 73 4.93 -0.19 11.25
C ALA A 73 5.91 0.99 11.15
N ARG A 74 5.41 2.23 11.19
CA ARG A 74 6.22 3.45 11.09
C ARG A 74 7.23 3.49 12.24
N SER A 75 8.44 3.98 11.99
CA SER A 75 9.48 4.04 13.02
C SER A 75 9.04 4.81 14.28
N SER A 76 8.24 5.86 14.12
CA SER A 76 7.62 6.59 15.25
C SER A 76 6.67 5.71 16.05
N GLY A 77 5.77 4.98 15.38
CA GLY A 77 4.87 4.01 15.99
C GLY A 77 5.63 2.89 16.71
N LEU A 78 6.65 2.31 16.08
CA LEU A 78 7.47 1.26 16.69
C LEU A 78 8.23 1.74 17.93
N ARG A 79 8.79 2.95 17.92
CA ARG A 79 9.44 3.54 19.11
C ARG A 79 8.46 3.68 20.26
N ARG A 80 7.25 4.16 19.97
CA ARG A 80 6.20 4.33 20.98
C ARG A 80 5.72 2.99 21.53
N MET A 81 5.44 2.03 20.65
CA MET A 81 5.09 0.67 21.03
C MET A 81 6.18 0.07 21.95
N SER A 82 7.46 0.23 21.59
CA SER A 82 8.57 -0.27 22.41
C SER A 82 8.65 0.37 23.79
N ALA A 83 8.35 1.67 23.91
CA ALA A 83 8.30 2.34 25.22
C ALA A 83 7.16 1.80 26.07
N LEU A 84 5.95 1.67 25.50
CA LEU A 84 4.79 1.12 26.20
C LEU A 84 5.00 -0.35 26.63
N LEU A 85 5.64 -1.16 25.77
CA LEU A 85 6.01 -2.54 26.10
C LEU A 85 7.01 -2.60 27.26
N HIS A 86 7.97 -1.67 27.32
CA HIS A 86 8.94 -1.61 28.41
C HIS A 86 8.29 -1.20 29.74
N GLU A 87 7.36 -0.24 29.70
CA GLU A 87 6.70 0.29 30.90
C GLU A 87 5.58 -0.63 31.43
N ARG A 88 4.89 -1.37 30.55
CA ARG A 88 3.62 -2.04 30.87
C ARG A 88 3.61 -3.55 30.61
N GLY A 89 4.75 -4.09 30.15
CA GLY A 89 4.90 -5.49 29.79
C GLY A 89 4.29 -5.82 28.42
N THR A 90 4.32 -7.10 28.08
CA THR A 90 4.02 -7.57 26.71
C THR A 90 2.55 -7.92 26.46
N ASP A 91 1.72 -8.04 27.50
CA ASP A 91 0.28 -8.30 27.33
C ASP A 91 -0.39 -7.10 26.62
N PRO A 92 -0.96 -7.28 25.41
CA PRO A 92 -1.62 -6.21 24.66
C PRO A 92 -2.69 -5.46 25.45
N LYS A 93 -3.35 -6.11 26.42
CA LYS A 93 -4.35 -5.47 27.28
C LYS A 93 -3.81 -4.31 28.10
N ASN A 94 -2.48 -4.26 28.30
CA ASN A 94 -1.85 -3.25 29.13
C ASN A 94 -1.40 -2.01 28.34
N TRP A 95 -1.24 -2.11 27.01
CA TRP A 95 -0.58 -1.06 26.21
C TRP A 95 -1.26 -0.72 24.88
N LEU A 96 -2.12 -1.59 24.35
CA LEU A 96 -2.67 -1.41 22.99
C LEU A 96 -3.61 -0.21 22.90
N ASP A 97 -4.52 -0.03 23.86
CA ASP A 97 -5.47 1.10 23.83
C ASP A 97 -4.74 2.44 23.87
N ASP A 98 -3.72 2.55 24.73
CA ASP A 98 -2.84 3.71 24.76
C ASP A 98 -2.15 3.87 23.41
N PHE A 99 -1.59 2.80 22.85
CA PHE A 99 -0.96 2.85 21.52
C PHE A 99 -1.92 3.37 20.45
N LEU A 100 -3.18 2.94 20.43
CA LEU A 100 -4.16 3.38 19.43
C LEU A 100 -4.71 4.79 19.68
N ALA A 101 -4.70 5.26 20.93
CA ALA A 101 -5.25 6.56 21.32
C ALA A 101 -4.39 7.76 20.89
N ALA A 102 -3.12 7.58 20.51
CA ALA A 102 -2.34 8.71 20.00
C ALA A 102 -2.74 9.06 18.57
N PRO A 103 -2.64 10.34 18.19
CA PRO A 103 -2.70 10.70 16.79
C PRO A 103 -1.58 9.99 16.02
N ALA A 104 -1.88 9.58 14.79
CA ALA A 104 -0.86 9.06 13.89
C ALA A 104 0.23 10.13 13.73
N ALA A 105 1.44 9.86 14.22
CA ALA A 105 2.56 10.77 14.09
C ALA A 105 2.88 10.97 12.60
N GLU A 106 2.94 12.24 12.18
CA GLU A 106 3.28 12.69 10.82
C GLU A 106 4.69 12.27 10.40
#